data_AF-A0A945LEJ1-F1
#
_entry.id   AF-A0A945LEJ1-F1
#
_cell.length_a   1.000
_cell.length_b   1.000
_cell.length_c   1.000
_cell.angle_alpha   90.00
_cell.angle_beta   90.00
_cell.angle_gamma   90.00
#
_symmetry.space_group_name_H-M   'P 1'
#
loop_
_entity.id
_entity.type
_entity.pdbx_description
1 polymer ?
#
loop_
_entity_poly.entity_id
_entity_poly.type
_entity_poly.pdbx_seq_one_letter_code
_entity_poly.pdbx_strand_id
1 'polypeptide(L)'
;MSGYVPAARYCVRQLTLTDFRCYGHLRLNLAGGPVVLGGPNGAGKTNILEALSLLVPGRGLRRARLSEIGRQIAGAATDEAVASVAVPWGVAARVETPDGAADLGTGFTVATDGGSERRAVRIDGEHERNQAVLARHMSVHWLTPQMDRLFQDGASARRRFLDRLVFGWDPAHAGRVSSYEQAMRQRLKLLRGDRPADPAWLRAQEETMAARGIAVAAARADVVARLAGVAAENWGPFPGAAIAIDGEVDAWLFDSPALEAEDRFRARLSEDRD
;
A
#
# COMPACT_ATOMS: atom_id res chain seq x y z
N MET A 1 -32.26 17.69 3.05
CA MET A 1 -31.90 16.37 2.51
C MET A 1 -31.11 16.59 1.23
N SER A 2 -29.79 16.73 1.36
CA SER A 2 -28.90 16.91 0.20
C SER A 2 -28.84 15.60 -0.56
N GLY A 3 -29.21 15.63 -1.85
CA GLY A 3 -29.20 14.47 -2.72
C GLY A 3 -27.78 13.95 -2.89
N TYR A 4 -27.46 12.87 -2.19
CA TYR A 4 -26.25 12.10 -2.42
C TYR A 4 -26.32 11.52 -3.84
N VAL A 5 -25.66 12.19 -4.78
CA VAL A 5 -25.32 11.61 -6.07
C VAL A 5 -24.33 10.48 -5.76
N PRO A 6 -24.61 9.21 -6.09
CA PRO A 6 -23.67 8.15 -5.81
C PRO A 6 -22.39 8.45 -6.58
N ALA A 7 -21.31 8.75 -5.85
CA ALA A 7 -19.98 8.72 -6.42
C ALA A 7 -19.80 7.38 -7.13
N ALA A 8 -19.12 7.38 -8.27
CA ALA A 8 -18.85 6.17 -9.04
C ALA A 8 -18.40 5.04 -8.09
N ARG A 9 -19.19 3.96 -8.05
CA ARG A 9 -19.13 2.99 -6.96
C ARG A 9 -18.07 1.94 -7.26
N TYR A 10 -17.01 1.93 -6.44
CA TYR A 10 -16.19 0.75 -6.29
C TYR A 10 -16.95 -0.31 -5.50
N CYS A 11 -17.14 -1.49 -6.05
CA CYS A 11 -17.65 -2.62 -5.27
C CYS A 11 -17.07 -3.97 -5.72
N VAL A 12 -16.97 -4.89 -4.78
CA VAL A 12 -16.65 -6.30 -5.07
C VAL A 12 -17.97 -7.02 -5.30
N ARG A 13 -18.16 -7.60 -6.48
CA ARG A 13 -19.34 -8.41 -6.84
C ARG A 13 -19.14 -9.88 -6.57
N GLN A 14 -17.90 -10.35 -6.68
CA GLN A 14 -17.55 -11.71 -6.35
C GLN A 14 -16.17 -11.76 -5.73
N LEU A 15 -15.98 -12.62 -4.72
CA LEU A 15 -14.68 -13.00 -4.19
C LEU A 15 -14.55 -14.52 -4.17
N THR A 16 -13.48 -15.04 -4.76
CA THR A 16 -13.14 -16.46 -4.77
C THR A 16 -11.78 -16.66 -4.11
N LEU A 17 -11.69 -17.57 -3.15
CA LEU A 17 -10.46 -17.99 -2.49
C LEU A 17 -10.22 -19.48 -2.79
N THR A 18 -8.97 -19.84 -3.10
CA THR A 18 -8.54 -21.23 -3.28
C THR A 18 -7.26 -21.46 -2.49
N ASP A 19 -7.30 -22.47 -1.61
CA ASP A 19 -6.23 -22.85 -0.67
C ASP A 19 -5.59 -21.65 0.05
N PHE A 20 -6.43 -20.75 0.53
CA PHE A 20 -6.03 -19.50 1.16
C PHE A 20 -6.27 -19.52 2.67
N ARG A 21 -5.22 -19.44 3.48
CA ARG A 21 -5.27 -19.42 4.95
C ARG A 21 -6.05 -20.60 5.55
N CYS A 22 -7.29 -20.40 5.97
CA CYS A 22 -8.14 -21.47 6.52
C CYS A 22 -9.15 -22.02 5.49
N TYR A 23 -9.24 -21.43 4.29
CA TYR A 23 -10.20 -21.79 3.27
C TYR A 23 -9.55 -22.71 2.23
N GLY A 24 -10.09 -23.92 2.07
CA GLY A 24 -9.79 -24.76 0.89
C GLY A 24 -10.41 -24.16 -0.36
N HIS A 25 -11.69 -23.82 -0.28
CA HIS A 25 -12.38 -23.03 -1.29
C HIS A 25 -13.43 -22.14 -0.63
N LEU A 26 -13.58 -20.91 -1.10
CA LEU A 26 -14.65 -20.01 -0.72
C LEU A 26 -15.08 -19.22 -1.96
N ARG A 27 -16.40 -19.10 -2.20
CA ARG A 27 -16.96 -18.18 -3.19
C ARG A 27 -18.06 -17.35 -2.54
N LEU A 28 -17.89 -16.03 -2.56
CA LEU A 28 -18.87 -15.06 -2.08
C LEU A 28 -19.41 -14.29 -3.29
N ASN A 29 -20.72 -14.28 -3.46
CA ASN A 29 -21.41 -13.40 -4.41
C ASN A 29 -22.04 -12.25 -3.62
N LEU A 30 -21.78 -11.01 -4.02
CA LEU A 30 -22.07 -9.81 -3.26
C LEU A 30 -22.94 -8.84 -4.08
N ALA A 31 -23.91 -8.22 -3.44
CA ALA A 31 -24.84 -7.29 -4.07
C ALA A 31 -24.24 -5.89 -4.36
N GLY A 32 -23.00 -5.63 -3.94
CA GLY A 32 -22.34 -4.32 -4.09
C GLY A 32 -22.69 -3.30 -2.99
N GLY A 33 -23.37 -3.73 -1.92
CA GLY A 33 -23.64 -2.93 -0.72
C GLY A 33 -22.71 -3.25 0.44
N PRO A 34 -22.91 -2.62 1.61
CA PRO A 34 -22.17 -2.95 2.83
C PRO A 34 -22.33 -4.43 3.22
N VAL A 35 -21.22 -5.06 3.62
CA VAL A 35 -21.18 -6.48 4.01
C VAL A 35 -20.68 -6.61 5.44
N VAL A 36 -21.42 -7.36 6.26
CA VAL A 36 -21.02 -7.69 7.64
C VAL A 36 -20.62 -9.16 7.71
N LEU A 37 -19.36 -9.42 8.08
CA LEU A 37 -18.86 -10.77 8.32
C LEU A 37 -19.05 -11.11 9.80
N GLY A 38 -20.03 -11.96 10.11
CA GLY A 38 -20.33 -12.44 11.48
C GLY A 38 -19.74 -13.83 11.76
N GLY A 39 -19.54 -14.16 13.04
CA GLY A 39 -19.11 -15.48 13.48
C GLY A 39 -18.09 -15.46 14.63
N PRO A 40 -17.74 -16.61 15.21
CA PRO A 40 -16.81 -16.69 16.35
C PRO A 40 -15.39 -16.23 15.98
N ASN A 41 -14.58 -15.91 17.00
CA ASN A 41 -13.16 -15.63 16.81
C ASN A 41 -12.46 -16.84 16.19
N GLY A 42 -11.49 -16.59 15.30
CA GLY A 42 -10.82 -17.66 14.55
C GLY A 42 -11.58 -18.20 13.34
N ALA A 43 -12.85 -17.83 13.11
CA ALA A 43 -13.65 -18.32 11.97
C ALA A 43 -13.18 -17.87 10.57
N GLY A 44 -12.05 -17.17 10.45
CA GLY A 44 -11.51 -16.75 9.16
C GLY A 44 -12.03 -15.41 8.61
N LYS A 45 -12.80 -14.63 9.38
CA LYS A 45 -13.29 -13.29 8.98
C LYS A 45 -12.16 -12.37 8.50
N THR A 46 -11.10 -12.26 9.30
CA THR A 46 -9.91 -11.45 8.96
C THR A 46 -9.14 -12.02 7.77
N ASN A 47 -9.25 -13.32 7.48
CA ASN A 47 -8.61 -13.92 6.30
C ASN A 47 -9.31 -13.44 5.01
N ILE A 48 -10.63 -13.21 5.04
CA ILE A 48 -11.35 -12.60 3.90
C ILE A 48 -10.86 -11.16 3.66
N LEU A 49 -10.70 -10.37 4.72
CA LEU A 49 -10.16 -9.01 4.61
C LEU A 49 -8.70 -9.02 4.12
N GLU A 50 -7.91 -9.99 4.57
CA GLU A 50 -6.55 -10.18 4.07
C GLU A 50 -6.52 -10.53 2.58
N ALA A 51 -7.43 -11.37 2.10
CA ALA A 51 -7.52 -11.69 0.67
C ALA A 51 -7.81 -10.43 -0.17
N LEU A 52 -8.77 -9.60 0.25
CA LEU A 52 -9.06 -8.33 -0.42
C LEU A 52 -7.85 -7.37 -0.41
N SER A 53 -7.09 -7.33 0.69
CA SER A 53 -5.86 -6.53 0.76
C SER A 53 -4.75 -7.00 -0.18
N LEU A 54 -4.83 -8.24 -0.67
CA LEU A 54 -3.95 -8.80 -1.69
C LEU A 54 -4.51 -8.59 -3.10
N LEU A 55 -5.56 -7.80 -3.29
CA LEU A 55 -6.00 -7.36 -4.62
C LEU A 55 -5.66 -5.88 -4.88
N VAL A 56 -4.82 -5.30 -4.02
CA VAL A 56 -4.15 -4.01 -4.21
C VAL A 56 -2.63 -4.21 -4.21
N PRO A 57 -1.83 -3.23 -4.66
CA PRO A 57 -0.37 -3.32 -4.58
C PRO A 57 0.12 -3.44 -3.13
N GLY A 58 1.18 -4.22 -2.93
CA GLY A 58 1.82 -4.40 -1.63
C GLY A 58 1.81 -5.84 -1.13
N ARG A 59 2.02 -6.03 0.18
CA ARG A 59 2.13 -7.36 0.82
C ARG A 59 0.86 -7.77 1.58
N GLY A 60 -0.25 -7.08 1.34
CA GLY A 60 -1.49 -7.27 2.08
C GLY A 60 -1.41 -6.82 3.55
N LEU A 61 -2.49 -7.09 4.27
CA LEU A 61 -2.76 -6.57 5.61
C LEU A 61 -1.73 -7.04 6.66
N ARG A 62 -1.36 -8.34 6.62
CA ARG A 62 -0.44 -8.95 7.60
C ARG A 62 1.03 -8.95 7.16
N ARG A 63 1.29 -8.60 5.89
CA ARG A 63 2.65 -8.57 5.30
C ARG A 63 3.42 -9.90 5.37
N ALA A 64 2.72 -11.02 5.48
CA ALA A 64 3.32 -12.36 5.52
C ALA A 64 4.16 -12.67 4.28
N ARG A 65 5.00 -13.71 4.34
CA ARG A 65 5.64 -14.27 3.13
C ARG A 65 4.57 -14.94 2.26
N LEU A 66 4.78 -15.00 0.95
CA LEU A 66 3.76 -15.57 0.06
C LEU A 66 3.60 -17.07 0.32
N SER A 67 4.69 -17.75 0.65
CA SER A 67 4.70 -19.15 1.08
C SER A 67 3.88 -19.44 2.34
N GLU A 68 3.75 -18.46 3.24
CA GLU A 68 3.04 -18.59 4.52
C GLU A 68 1.53 -18.30 4.42
N ILE A 69 1.05 -17.81 3.28
CA ILE A 69 -0.36 -17.43 3.07
C ILE A 69 -1.23 -18.64 2.68
N GLY A 70 -0.61 -19.66 2.07
CA GLY A 70 -1.28 -20.88 1.66
C GLY A 70 -2.01 -21.58 2.81
N ARG A 71 -2.93 -22.47 2.45
CA ARG A 71 -3.80 -23.11 3.42
C ARG A 71 -3.00 -23.87 4.47
N GLN A 72 -3.29 -23.60 5.73
CA GLN A 72 -2.73 -24.33 6.87
C GLN A 72 -3.76 -25.37 7.35
N ILE A 73 -3.41 -26.65 7.27
CA ILE A 73 -4.25 -27.75 7.78
C ILE A 73 -3.76 -28.05 9.20
N ALA A 74 -4.59 -27.71 10.20
CA ALA A 74 -4.33 -28.10 11.58
C ALA A 74 -4.32 -29.63 11.71
N GLY A 75 -3.23 -30.20 12.22
CA GLY A 75 -3.04 -31.66 12.38
C GLY A 75 -1.89 -32.28 11.59
N ALA A 76 -1.23 -31.54 10.68
CA ALA A 76 -0.05 -32.03 9.95
C ALA A 76 1.30 -31.74 10.67
N ALA A 77 1.24 -31.18 11.88
CA ALA A 77 2.41 -30.83 12.68
C ALA A 77 2.37 -31.56 14.02
N THR A 78 2.52 -32.88 13.95
CA THR A 78 3.26 -33.61 15.00
C THR A 78 4.67 -33.77 14.45
N ASP A 79 5.65 -33.26 15.19
CA ASP A 79 7.10 -33.22 14.92
C ASP A 79 7.64 -31.97 14.21
N GLU A 80 8.62 -31.36 14.88
CA GLU A 80 9.31 -30.09 14.59
C GLU A 80 10.18 -30.09 13.30
N ALA A 81 9.87 -30.92 12.30
CA ALA A 81 10.73 -31.10 11.12
C ALA A 81 10.02 -31.08 9.76
N VAL A 82 8.71 -30.86 9.69
CA VAL A 82 8.07 -30.59 8.39
C VAL A 82 8.08 -29.09 8.16
N ALA A 83 9.12 -28.60 7.47
CA ALA A 83 9.06 -27.29 6.81
C ALA A 83 7.70 -27.21 6.09
N SER A 84 6.83 -26.30 6.51
CA SER A 84 5.48 -26.17 5.97
C SER A 84 5.59 -26.12 4.45
N VAL A 85 5.19 -27.19 3.76
CA VAL A 85 5.24 -27.24 2.30
C VAL A 85 4.39 -26.08 1.82
N ALA A 86 5.01 -25.14 1.12
CA ALA A 86 4.31 -23.94 0.68
C ALA A 86 3.16 -24.36 -0.24
N VAL A 87 1.92 -24.10 0.18
CA VAL A 87 0.74 -24.49 -0.58
C VAL A 87 0.45 -23.38 -1.60
N PRO A 88 0.36 -23.69 -2.91
CA PRO A 88 -0.10 -22.73 -3.90
C PRO A 88 -1.49 -22.20 -3.53
N TRP A 89 -1.74 -20.93 -3.77
CA TRP A 89 -3.01 -20.30 -3.41
C TRP A 89 -3.41 -19.23 -4.41
N GLY A 90 -4.71 -18.94 -4.44
CA GLY A 90 -5.29 -17.95 -5.33
C GLY A 90 -6.38 -17.14 -4.65
N VAL A 91 -6.41 -15.84 -4.97
CA VAL A 91 -7.50 -14.92 -4.66
C VAL A 91 -7.94 -14.30 -5.97
N ALA A 92 -9.22 -14.40 -6.30
CA ALA A 92 -9.81 -13.75 -7.46
C ALA A 92 -11.04 -12.95 -7.05
N ALA A 93 -11.26 -11.80 -7.65
CA ALA A 93 -12.45 -11.01 -7.44
C ALA A 93 -12.94 -10.36 -8.72
N ARG A 94 -14.26 -10.31 -8.87
CA ARG A 94 -14.90 -9.45 -9.86
C ARG A 94 -15.25 -8.13 -9.19
N VAL A 95 -14.70 -7.04 -9.69
CA VAL A 95 -14.95 -5.69 -9.18
C VAL A 95 -15.74 -4.87 -10.20
N GLU A 96 -16.56 -3.96 -9.71
CA GLU A 96 -17.09 -2.85 -10.48
C GLU A 96 -16.36 -1.58 -10.07
N THR A 97 -15.92 -0.83 -11.07
CA THR A 97 -15.16 0.41 -10.93
C THR A 97 -15.85 1.51 -11.75
N PRO A 98 -15.48 2.78 -11.56
CA PRO A 98 -15.93 3.88 -12.42
C PRO A 98 -15.68 3.63 -13.91
N ASP A 99 -14.59 2.93 -14.26
CA ASP A 99 -14.18 2.66 -15.63
C ASP A 99 -14.80 1.36 -16.21
N GLY A 100 -15.61 0.66 -15.41
CA GLY A 100 -16.25 -0.60 -15.79
C GLY A 100 -15.92 -1.77 -14.85
N ALA A 101 -16.42 -2.95 -15.21
CA ALA A 101 -16.12 -4.18 -14.47
C ALA A 101 -14.74 -4.72 -14.85
N ALA A 102 -14.03 -5.29 -13.88
CA ALA A 102 -12.75 -5.96 -14.09
C ALA A 102 -12.64 -7.22 -13.22
N ASP A 103 -11.97 -8.24 -13.73
CA ASP A 103 -11.64 -9.45 -13.00
C ASP A 103 -10.19 -9.38 -12.51
N LEU A 104 -10.00 -9.29 -11.19
CA LEU A 104 -8.70 -9.19 -10.54
C LEU A 104 -8.30 -10.54 -9.97
N GLY A 105 -7.04 -10.92 -10.16
CA GLY A 105 -6.46 -12.14 -9.62
C GLY A 105 -5.10 -11.91 -8.99
N THR A 106 -4.84 -12.57 -7.87
CA THR A 106 -3.50 -12.74 -7.35
C THR A 106 -3.30 -14.16 -6.83
N GLY A 107 -2.06 -14.62 -6.80
CA GLY A 107 -1.75 -15.91 -6.23
C GLY A 107 -0.27 -16.13 -6.02
N PHE A 108 0.03 -17.32 -5.56
CA PHE A 108 1.37 -17.83 -5.39
C PHE A 108 1.41 -19.25 -5.92
N THR A 109 2.45 -19.55 -6.67
CA THR A 109 2.78 -20.90 -7.13
C THR A 109 4.19 -21.21 -6.65
N VAL A 110 4.42 -22.45 -6.20
CA VAL A 110 5.76 -22.88 -5.80
C VAL A 110 6.67 -22.90 -7.02
N ALA A 111 7.78 -22.19 -6.94
CA ALA A 111 8.81 -22.23 -7.98
C ALA A 111 9.45 -23.62 -7.98
N THR A 112 9.48 -24.28 -9.14
CA THR A 112 10.03 -25.65 -9.28
C THR A 112 11.56 -25.70 -9.23
N ASP A 113 12.23 -24.55 -9.28
CA ASP A 113 13.67 -24.38 -9.46
C ASP A 113 14.37 -23.68 -8.28
N GLY A 114 13.70 -23.53 -7.13
CA GLY A 114 14.25 -22.81 -5.97
C GLY A 114 14.35 -21.29 -6.18
N GLY A 115 13.68 -20.75 -7.20
CA GLY A 115 13.58 -19.32 -7.43
C GLY A 115 12.87 -18.55 -6.30
N SER A 116 13.04 -17.22 -6.29
CA SER A 116 12.41 -16.35 -5.29
C SER A 116 10.89 -16.43 -5.33
N GLU A 117 10.23 -16.38 -4.16
CA GLU A 117 8.77 -16.27 -4.07
C GLU A 117 8.24 -15.11 -4.93
N ARG A 118 7.47 -15.44 -5.97
CA ARG A 118 6.88 -14.44 -6.86
C ARG A 118 5.36 -14.42 -6.74
N ARG A 119 4.82 -13.23 -6.50
CA ARG A 119 3.38 -12.99 -6.56
C ARG A 119 2.93 -13.02 -8.01
N ALA A 120 2.02 -13.93 -8.35
CA ALA A 120 1.30 -13.89 -9.60
C ALA A 120 0.17 -12.85 -9.51
N VAL A 121 -0.02 -12.08 -10.57
CA VAL A 121 -1.11 -11.12 -10.72
C VAL A 121 -1.78 -11.38 -12.06
N ARG A 122 -3.11 -11.31 -12.10
CA ARG A 122 -3.90 -11.38 -13.32
C ARG A 122 -4.96 -10.28 -13.36
N ILE A 123 -5.21 -9.73 -14.54
CA ILE A 123 -6.27 -8.75 -14.82
C ILE A 123 -7.01 -9.26 -16.04
N ASP A 124 -8.32 -9.46 -15.93
CA ASP A 124 -9.18 -9.96 -17.01
C ASP A 124 -8.64 -11.26 -17.67
N GLY A 125 -8.02 -12.12 -16.85
CA GLY A 125 -7.41 -13.39 -17.26
C GLY A 125 -5.94 -13.30 -17.69
N GLU A 126 -5.45 -12.11 -18.05
CA GLU A 126 -4.09 -11.88 -18.54
C GLU A 126 -3.07 -11.76 -17.40
N HIS A 127 -1.85 -12.25 -17.61
CA HIS A 127 -0.80 -12.22 -16.58
C HIS A 127 -0.05 -10.89 -16.55
N GLU A 128 0.00 -10.28 -15.37
CA GLU A 128 0.69 -9.01 -15.15
C GLU A 128 2.03 -9.20 -14.45
N ARG A 129 3.08 -8.60 -15.03
CA ARG A 129 4.44 -8.67 -14.46
C ARG A 129 4.61 -7.78 -13.23
N ASN A 130 3.81 -6.72 -13.12
CA ASN A 130 3.91 -5.71 -12.07
C ASN A 130 2.60 -5.57 -11.31
N GLN A 131 2.63 -5.87 -10.01
CA GLN A 131 1.48 -5.71 -9.11
C GLN A 131 0.93 -4.28 -9.03
N ALA A 132 1.71 -3.26 -9.42
CA ALA A 132 1.28 -1.86 -9.40
C ALA A 132 0.06 -1.60 -10.31
N VAL A 133 -0.16 -2.44 -11.33
CA VAL A 133 -1.35 -2.36 -12.19
C VAL A 133 -2.66 -2.47 -11.39
N LEU A 134 -2.68 -3.22 -10.28
CA LEU A 134 -3.86 -3.39 -9.44
C LEU A 134 -4.42 -2.06 -8.90
N ALA A 135 -3.56 -1.05 -8.65
CA ALA A 135 -4.03 0.25 -8.15
C ALA A 135 -4.86 1.04 -9.16
N ARG A 136 -4.87 0.65 -10.44
CA ARG A 136 -5.78 1.24 -11.44
C ARG A 136 -7.22 0.76 -11.27
N HIS A 137 -7.41 -0.44 -10.70
CA HIS A 137 -8.72 -1.08 -10.62
C HIS A 137 -9.33 -0.98 -9.23
N MET A 138 -8.51 -1.03 -8.18
CA MET A 138 -9.01 -1.01 -6.81
C MET A 138 -8.05 -0.31 -5.86
N SER A 139 -8.61 0.56 -5.02
CA SER A 139 -7.96 1.07 -3.81
C SER A 139 -8.74 0.59 -2.59
N VAL A 140 -8.02 0.13 -1.57
CA VAL A 140 -8.62 -0.37 -0.33
C VAL A 140 -7.97 0.34 0.85
N HIS A 141 -8.80 1.04 1.64
CA HIS A 141 -8.43 1.56 2.93
C HIS A 141 -9.00 0.65 4.02
N TRP A 142 -8.15 0.17 4.90
CA TRP A 142 -8.56 -0.65 6.04
C TRP A 142 -8.49 0.16 7.32
N LEU A 143 -9.47 -0.06 8.20
CA LEU A 143 -9.44 0.36 9.59
C LEU A 143 -9.27 -0.88 10.45
N THR A 144 -8.16 -0.97 11.19
CA THR A 144 -7.89 -2.09 12.09
C THR A 144 -7.69 -1.60 13.52
N PRO A 145 -7.96 -2.44 14.54
CA PRO A 145 -7.71 -2.05 15.93
C PRO A 145 -6.25 -1.62 16.21
N GLN A 146 -5.30 -2.16 15.46
CA GLN A 146 -3.88 -1.82 15.56
C GLN A 146 -3.56 -0.37 15.15
N MET A 147 -4.46 0.28 14.38
CA MET A 147 -4.27 1.66 13.95
C MET A 147 -4.43 2.68 15.07
N ASP A 148 -4.97 2.30 16.23
CA ASP A 148 -5.01 3.17 17.41
C ASP A 148 -3.61 3.67 17.81
N ARG A 149 -2.58 2.84 17.54
CA ARG A 149 -1.17 3.20 17.78
C ARG A 149 -0.64 4.31 16.86
N LEU A 150 -1.37 4.72 15.82
CA LEU A 150 -0.94 5.77 14.90
C LEU A 150 -0.56 7.08 15.63
N PHE A 151 -1.28 7.39 16.71
CA PHE A 151 -1.04 8.57 17.54
C PHE A 151 0.14 8.40 18.52
N GLN A 152 0.50 7.17 18.84
CA GLN A 152 1.60 6.83 19.76
C GLN A 152 2.92 6.55 19.02
N ASP A 153 2.84 6.01 17.80
CA ASP A 153 3.99 5.63 17.00
C ASP A 153 4.77 6.86 16.49
N GLY A 154 6.03 6.66 16.09
CA GLY A 154 6.87 7.73 15.52
C GLY A 154 6.46 8.18 14.10
N ALA A 155 7.13 9.22 13.61
CA ALA A 155 6.82 9.87 12.32
C ALA A 155 6.79 8.91 11.11
N SER A 156 7.61 7.86 11.10
CA SER A 156 7.62 6.87 10.02
C SER A 156 6.32 6.06 9.90
N ALA A 157 5.64 5.77 11.01
CA ALA A 157 4.34 5.11 10.97
C ALA A 157 3.26 6.04 10.41
N ARG A 158 3.24 7.30 10.87
CA ARG A 158 2.34 8.34 10.37
C ARG A 158 2.50 8.61 8.87
N ARG A 159 3.74 8.73 8.38
CA ARG A 159 4.02 8.86 6.93
C ARG A 159 3.47 7.69 6.12
N ARG A 160 3.69 6.44 6.57
CA ARG A 160 3.14 5.25 5.89
C ARG A 160 1.61 5.17 5.95
N PHE A 161 0.98 5.75 6.96
CA PHE A 161 -0.47 5.88 7.00
C PHE A 161 -0.94 6.90 5.97
N LEU A 162 -0.33 8.08 5.95
CA LEU A 162 -0.66 9.12 4.98
C LEU A 162 -0.41 8.66 3.53
N ASP A 163 0.71 8.00 3.24
CA ASP A 163 1.01 7.45 1.91
C ASP A 163 -0.08 6.47 1.43
N ARG A 164 -0.66 5.68 2.35
CA ARG A 164 -1.78 4.79 2.03
C ARG A 164 -3.05 5.55 1.66
N LEU A 165 -3.28 6.74 2.23
CA LEU A 165 -4.39 7.60 1.82
C LEU A 165 -4.15 8.18 0.43
N VAL A 166 -2.91 8.61 0.15
CA VAL A 166 -2.52 9.13 -1.16
C VAL A 166 -2.69 8.10 -2.27
N PHE A 167 -2.44 6.81 -2.01
CA PHE A 167 -2.64 5.75 -3.03
C PHE A 167 -4.06 5.67 -3.60
N GLY A 168 -5.07 6.11 -2.85
CA GLY A 168 -6.45 6.13 -3.34
C GLY A 168 -6.72 7.20 -4.40
N TRP A 169 -5.85 8.21 -4.50
CA TRP A 169 -6.00 9.35 -5.40
C TRP A 169 -4.90 9.38 -6.46
N ASP A 170 -3.69 9.00 -6.09
CA ASP A 170 -2.52 8.94 -6.95
C ASP A 170 -1.84 7.56 -6.85
N PRO A 171 -2.21 6.62 -7.75
CA PRO A 171 -1.57 5.31 -7.85
C PRO A 171 -0.05 5.36 -8.09
N ALA A 172 0.46 6.41 -8.74
CA ALA A 172 1.89 6.55 -9.04
C ALA A 172 2.72 6.91 -7.80
N HIS A 173 2.07 7.35 -6.72
CA HIS A 173 2.71 7.73 -5.46
C HIS A 173 3.59 6.62 -4.87
N ALA A 174 3.14 5.37 -4.91
CA ALA A 174 3.92 4.23 -4.39
C ALA A 174 5.27 4.07 -5.10
N GLY A 175 5.30 4.32 -6.41
CA GLY A 175 6.53 4.31 -7.21
C GLY A 175 7.47 5.46 -6.85
N ARG A 176 6.92 6.67 -6.65
CA ARG A 176 7.70 7.84 -6.21
C ARG A 176 8.33 7.63 -4.84
N VAL A 177 7.57 7.13 -3.86
CA VAL A 177 8.07 6.80 -2.51
C VAL A 177 9.18 5.75 -2.59
N SER A 178 8.97 4.67 -3.34
CA SER A 178 9.97 3.60 -3.48
C SER A 178 11.27 4.09 -4.14
N SER A 179 11.15 4.92 -5.17
CA SER A 179 12.29 5.52 -5.88
C SER A 179 13.07 6.47 -4.97
N TYR A 180 12.39 7.30 -4.18
CA TYR A 180 13.00 8.17 -3.18
C TYR A 180 13.77 7.35 -2.12
N GLU A 181 13.13 6.34 -1.53
CA GLU A 181 13.78 5.52 -0.51
C GLU A 181 14.99 4.73 -1.04
N GLN A 182 14.91 4.25 -2.29
CA GLN A 182 16.03 3.58 -2.93
C GLN A 182 17.20 4.53 -3.15
N ALA A 183 16.95 5.72 -3.68
CA ALA A 183 17.98 6.73 -3.90
C ALA A 183 18.63 7.17 -2.58
N MET A 184 17.83 7.36 -1.53
CA MET A 184 18.31 7.66 -0.18
C MET A 184 19.21 6.55 0.39
N ARG A 185 18.81 5.27 0.23
CA ARG A 185 19.65 4.13 0.66
C ARG A 185 20.96 4.05 -0.14
N GLN A 186 20.91 4.31 -1.44
CA GLN A 186 22.09 4.31 -2.31
C GLN A 186 23.04 5.47 -1.96
N ARG A 187 22.52 6.68 -1.72
CA ARG A 187 23.27 7.83 -1.21
C ARG A 187 23.97 7.50 0.12
N LEU A 188 23.23 6.95 1.09
CA LEU A 188 23.79 6.61 2.39
C LEU A 188 24.90 5.54 2.28
N LYS A 189 24.73 4.56 1.39
CA LYS A 189 25.77 3.54 1.12
C LYS A 189 27.03 4.16 0.51
N LEU A 190 26.87 5.14 -0.38
CA LEU A 190 27.99 5.85 -1.00
C LEU A 190 28.77 6.68 0.02
N LEU A 191 28.09 7.43 0.88
CA LEU A 191 28.72 8.28 1.89
C LEU A 191 29.43 7.48 3.00
N ARG A 192 28.96 6.27 3.30
CA ARG A 192 29.56 5.39 4.32
C ARG A 192 30.70 4.51 3.79
N GLY A 193 31.02 4.57 2.50
CA GLY A 193 32.07 3.73 1.92
C GLY A 193 33.47 4.15 2.35
N ASP A 194 34.39 3.20 2.47
CA ASP A 194 35.80 3.48 2.79
C ASP A 194 36.54 4.21 1.66
N ARG A 195 35.93 4.27 0.47
CA ARG A 195 36.46 4.98 -0.70
C ARG A 195 35.62 6.23 -0.95
N PRO A 196 36.24 7.33 -1.42
CA PRO A 196 35.51 8.51 -1.84
C PRO A 196 34.38 8.14 -2.81
N ALA A 197 33.17 8.60 -2.53
CA ALA A 197 32.03 8.38 -3.40
C ALA A 197 32.27 9.01 -4.78
N ASP A 198 31.86 8.33 -5.85
CA ASP A 198 31.83 8.94 -7.19
C ASP A 198 30.88 10.14 -7.17
N PRO A 199 31.37 11.38 -7.42
CA PRO A 199 30.55 12.59 -7.37
C PRO A 199 29.39 12.57 -8.36
N ALA A 200 29.56 11.95 -9.53
CA ALA A 200 28.51 11.87 -10.55
C ALA A 200 27.39 10.94 -10.09
N TRP A 201 27.74 9.79 -9.50
CA TRP A 201 26.73 8.87 -8.99
C TRP A 201 26.00 9.41 -7.77
N LEU A 202 26.72 10.10 -6.86
CA LEU A 202 26.14 10.78 -5.72
C LEU A 202 25.13 11.85 -6.15
N ARG A 203 25.51 12.72 -7.10
CA ARG A 203 24.62 13.75 -7.65
C ARG A 203 23.36 13.13 -8.29
N ALA A 204 23.50 12.03 -9.04
CA ALA A 204 22.35 11.36 -9.65
C ALA A 204 21.35 10.82 -8.60
N GLN A 205 21.85 10.34 -7.44
CA GLN A 205 20.96 9.94 -6.34
C GLN A 205 20.28 11.15 -5.71
N GLU A 206 20.99 12.25 -5.50
CA GLU A 206 20.45 13.48 -4.91
C GLU A 206 19.41 14.14 -5.82
N GLU A 207 19.63 14.17 -7.13
CA GLU A 207 18.64 14.62 -8.13
C GLU A 207 17.36 13.77 -8.06
N THR A 208 17.52 12.45 -7.97
CA THR A 208 16.38 11.53 -7.81
C THR A 208 15.66 11.76 -6.48
N MET A 209 16.40 11.95 -5.39
CA MET A 209 15.82 12.26 -4.08
C MET A 209 15.05 13.58 -4.10
N ALA A 210 15.61 14.63 -4.71
CA ALA A 210 14.96 15.93 -4.80
C ALA A 210 13.64 15.83 -5.58
N ALA A 211 13.70 15.39 -6.84
CA ALA A 211 12.54 15.31 -7.72
C ALA A 211 11.43 14.40 -7.16
N ARG A 212 11.78 13.23 -6.62
CA ARG A 212 10.80 12.30 -6.05
C ARG A 212 10.31 12.74 -4.68
N GLY A 213 11.17 13.34 -3.87
CA GLY A 213 10.83 13.86 -2.54
C GLY A 213 9.82 14.99 -2.61
N ILE A 214 10.04 15.97 -3.49
CA ILE A 214 9.10 17.07 -3.73
C ILE A 214 7.75 16.53 -4.21
N ALA A 215 7.74 15.63 -5.19
CA ALA A 215 6.49 15.05 -5.69
C ALA A 215 5.74 14.24 -4.60
N VAL A 216 6.45 13.54 -3.71
CA VAL A 216 5.86 12.85 -2.56
C VAL A 216 5.28 13.83 -1.56
N ALA A 217 5.99 14.90 -1.22
CA ALA A 217 5.53 15.93 -0.29
C ALA A 217 4.30 16.67 -0.83
N ALA A 218 4.31 17.07 -2.10
CA ALA A 218 3.18 17.72 -2.75
C ALA A 218 1.91 16.85 -2.75
N ALA A 219 2.03 15.56 -3.08
CA ALA A 219 0.90 14.64 -3.06
C ALA A 219 0.33 14.42 -1.65
N ARG A 220 1.20 14.41 -0.62
CA ARG A 220 0.78 14.35 0.78
C ARG A 220 0.05 15.62 1.20
N ALA A 221 0.58 16.79 0.84
CA ALA A 221 -0.02 18.08 1.15
C ALA A 221 -1.42 18.23 0.54
N ASP A 222 -1.61 17.84 -0.74
CA ASP A 222 -2.93 17.85 -1.39
C ASP A 222 -3.95 16.99 -0.64
N VAL A 223 -3.58 15.76 -0.25
CA VAL A 223 -4.48 14.88 0.51
C VAL A 223 -4.78 15.44 1.90
N VAL A 224 -3.80 16.02 2.59
CA VAL A 224 -4.04 16.64 3.91
C VAL A 224 -4.94 17.86 3.78
N ALA A 225 -4.76 18.72 2.77
CA ALA A 225 -5.64 19.86 2.53
C ALA A 225 -7.09 19.42 2.30
N ARG A 226 -7.30 18.37 1.51
CA ARG A 226 -8.64 17.78 1.28
C ARG A 226 -9.25 17.22 2.57
N LEU A 227 -8.45 16.52 3.37
CA LEU A 227 -8.91 15.95 4.64
C LEU A 227 -9.18 17.02 5.69
N ALA A 228 -8.39 18.09 5.74
CA ALA A 228 -8.53 19.15 6.73
C ALA A 228 -9.92 19.80 6.69
N GLY A 229 -10.47 20.00 5.48
CA GLY A 229 -11.84 20.53 5.32
C GLY A 229 -12.89 19.64 5.98
N VAL A 230 -12.85 18.33 5.71
CA VAL A 230 -13.81 17.36 6.26
C VAL A 230 -13.58 17.10 7.75
N ALA A 231 -12.31 17.07 8.17
CA ALA A 231 -11.92 16.82 9.56
C ALA A 231 -12.32 17.96 10.48
N ALA A 232 -12.34 19.21 9.99
CA ALA A 232 -12.79 20.36 10.77
C ALA A 232 -14.28 20.33 11.11
N GLU A 233 -15.08 19.53 10.39
CA GLU A 233 -16.50 19.36 10.66
C GLU A 233 -16.74 18.52 11.92
N ASN A 234 -17.81 18.82 12.66
CA ASN A 234 -18.26 17.99 13.76
C ASN A 234 -19.12 16.83 13.25
N TRP A 235 -18.74 15.61 13.57
CA TRP A 235 -19.46 14.39 13.19
C TRP A 235 -20.13 13.76 14.41
N GLY A 236 -21.22 14.36 14.87
CA GLY A 236 -21.99 13.88 16.04
C GLY A 236 -21.13 13.87 17.31
N PRO A 237 -20.83 12.70 17.91
CA PRO A 237 -19.98 12.61 19.10
C PRO A 237 -18.48 12.84 18.81
N PHE A 238 -18.07 12.91 17.55
CA PHE A 238 -16.68 13.14 17.17
C PHE A 238 -16.45 14.64 16.91
N PRO A 239 -15.66 15.33 17.76
CA PRO A 239 -15.34 16.74 17.53
C PRO A 239 -14.48 16.89 16.28
N GLY A 240 -14.61 18.05 15.64
CA GLY A 240 -13.75 18.44 14.54
C GLY A 240 -12.29 18.54 14.98
N ALA A 241 -11.39 18.25 14.06
CA ALA A 241 -9.95 18.24 14.25
C ALA A 241 -9.26 19.07 13.16
N ALA A 242 -8.28 19.86 13.57
CA ALA A 242 -7.34 20.48 12.65
C ALA A 242 -6.26 19.46 12.26
N ILE A 243 -5.94 19.38 10.97
CA ILE A 243 -4.89 18.50 10.43
C ILE A 243 -3.99 19.35 9.55
N ALA A 244 -2.68 19.23 9.77
CA ALA A 244 -1.64 19.87 8.97
C ALA A 244 -0.45 18.93 8.79
N ILE A 245 0.36 19.20 7.77
CA ILE A 245 1.71 18.65 7.63
C ILE A 245 2.69 19.72 8.09
N ASP A 246 3.70 19.29 8.84
CA ASP A 246 4.78 20.15 9.29
C ASP A 246 6.12 19.49 8.92
N GLY A 247 6.97 20.26 8.25
CA GLY A 247 8.23 19.81 7.67
C GLY A 247 8.86 20.88 6.80
N GLU A 248 10.19 20.87 6.71
CA GLU A 248 10.95 21.88 5.97
C GLU A 248 10.60 21.90 4.47
N VAL A 249 10.54 20.72 3.85
CA VAL A 249 10.12 20.58 2.44
C VAL A 249 8.66 21.01 2.23
N ASP A 250 7.80 20.72 3.21
CA ASP A 250 6.38 21.08 3.16
C ASP A 250 6.21 22.61 3.23
N ALA A 251 7.02 23.30 4.04
CA ALA A 251 7.08 24.76 4.09
C ALA A 251 7.56 25.36 2.77
N TRP A 252 8.61 24.81 2.15
CA TRP A 252 9.06 25.29 0.83
C TRP A 252 7.99 25.15 -0.26
N LEU A 253 7.25 24.05 -0.24
CA LEU A 253 6.13 23.83 -1.17
C LEU A 253 4.96 24.78 -0.95
N PHE A 254 4.79 25.29 0.27
CA PHE A 254 3.77 26.28 0.59
C PHE A 254 4.17 27.68 0.10
N ASP A 255 5.45 28.04 0.27
CA ASP A 255 5.95 29.40 0.01
C ASP A 255 6.49 29.61 -1.42
N SER A 256 6.71 28.55 -2.20
CA SER A 256 7.40 28.65 -3.49
C SER A 256 6.95 27.59 -4.52
N PRO A 257 7.20 27.81 -5.82
CA PRO A 257 6.95 26.80 -6.84
C PRO A 257 7.73 25.50 -6.59
N ALA A 258 7.16 24.37 -6.99
CA ALA A 258 7.76 23.06 -6.76
C ALA A 258 9.19 22.90 -7.33
N LEU A 259 9.50 23.56 -8.45
CA LEU A 259 10.84 23.57 -9.04
C LEU A 259 11.87 24.26 -8.12
N GLU A 260 11.49 25.37 -7.49
CA GLU A 260 12.36 26.07 -6.56
C GLU A 260 12.56 25.26 -5.27
N ALA A 261 11.49 24.65 -4.74
CA ALA A 261 11.58 23.73 -3.61
C ALA A 261 12.50 22.52 -3.93
N GLU A 262 12.47 22.02 -5.18
CA GLU A 262 13.36 20.95 -5.65
C GLU A 262 14.83 21.40 -5.66
N ASP A 263 15.11 22.59 -6.22
CA ASP A 263 16.46 23.15 -6.25
C ASP A 263 17.02 23.38 -4.85
N ARG A 264 16.19 23.90 -3.92
CA ARG A 264 16.55 24.06 -2.50
C ARG A 264 16.85 22.70 -1.85
N PHE A 265 16.00 21.69 -2.08
CA PHE A 265 16.23 20.37 -1.52
C PHE A 265 17.52 19.73 -2.07
N ARG A 266 17.81 19.92 -3.37
CA ARG A 266 19.06 19.45 -3.98
C ARG A 266 20.28 20.13 -3.38
N ALA A 267 20.23 21.43 -3.15
CA ALA A 267 21.31 22.18 -2.48
C ALA A 267 21.54 21.65 -1.06
N ARG A 268 20.47 21.49 -0.29
CA ARG A 268 20.53 20.95 1.08
C ARG A 268 21.17 19.56 1.14
N LEU A 269 20.81 18.67 0.22
CA LEU A 269 21.43 17.34 0.12
C LEU A 269 22.92 17.40 -0.21
N SER A 270 23.35 18.38 -1.00
CA SER A 270 24.77 18.57 -1.32
C SER A 270 25.57 19.15 -0.15
N GLU A 271 24.95 19.97 0.70
CA GLU A 271 25.57 20.53 1.91
C GLU A 271 25.72 19.46 3.01
N ASP A 272 24.70 18.62 3.20
CA ASP A 272 24.68 17.52 4.18
C ASP A 272 25.47 16.28 3.70
N ARG A 273 26.56 16.46 2.96
CA ARG A 273 27.45 15.36 2.52
C ARG A 273 28.51 15.01 3.56
N ASP A 274 28.92 15.99 4.36
CA ASP A 274 29.90 15.88 5.45
C ASP A 274 29.23 15.59 6.79
#